data_AF-A0A415JLK3-F1
#
_entry.id   AF-A0A415JLK3-F1
#
_cell.length_a   1.000
_cell.length_b   1.000
_cell.length_c   1.000
_cell.angle_alpha   90.00
_cell.angle_beta   90.00
_cell.angle_gamma   90.00
#
_symmetry.space_group_name_H-M   'P 1'
#
loop_
_entity.id
_entity.type
_entity.pdbx_description
1 polymer ?
#
loop_
_entity_poly.entity_id
_entity_poly.type
_entity_poly.pdbx_seq_one_letter_code
_entity_poly.pdbx_strand_id
1 'polypeptide(L)'
;MQVNYKNHQIEKICTNASVAAKRFDKRTVGLIQQRVDEIHAADSVEMLVQFGIGRCHPLVGDRKGQFAMDLVHPQRLVFEVIRDEIQIAEIQEIVDYH
;
A
#
# COMPACT_ATOMS: atom_id res chain seq x y z
N MET A 1 -7.16 2.92 1.43
CA MET A 1 -7.00 1.87 2.46
C MET A 1 -6.53 2.49 3.78
N GLN A 2 -6.73 1.82 4.92
CA GLN A 2 -6.04 2.21 6.16
C GLN A 2 -4.55 1.82 6.08
N VAL A 3 -3.67 2.71 6.52
CA VAL A 3 -2.21 2.48 6.55
C VAL A 3 -1.75 2.32 7.99
N ASN A 4 -1.18 1.16 8.30
CA ASN A 4 -0.47 0.89 9.55
C ASN A 4 1.04 0.82 9.26
N TYR A 5 1.87 1.25 10.21
CA TYR A 5 3.32 1.27 10.06
C TYR A 5 3.99 0.20 10.92
N LYS A 6 4.96 -0.53 10.34
CA LYS A 6 5.70 -1.60 11.04
C LYS A 6 6.36 -1.14 12.35
N ASN A 7 6.71 0.14 12.45
CA ASN A 7 7.14 0.80 13.68
C ASN A 7 7.10 2.33 13.51
N HIS A 8 7.20 3.03 14.64
CA HIS A 8 7.25 4.49 14.76
C HIS A 8 8.41 5.18 14.00
N GLN A 9 9.50 4.46 13.65
CA GLN A 9 10.56 5.02 12.81
C GLN A 9 10.11 5.11 11.34
N ILE A 10 9.46 4.05 10.82
CA ILE A 10 8.89 4.05 9.47
C ILE A 10 7.73 5.05 9.37
N GLU A 11 6.84 5.06 10.36
CA GLU A 11 5.76 6.05 10.47
C GLU A 11 6.28 7.48 10.31
N LYS A 12 7.28 7.88 11.08
CA LYS A 12 7.86 9.23 11.02
C LYS A 12 8.54 9.55 9.68
N ILE A 13 9.05 8.56 8.97
CA ILE A 13 9.59 8.75 7.61
C ILE A 13 8.45 8.98 6.61
N CYS A 14 7.32 8.31 6.79
CA CYS A 14 6.16 8.42 5.92
C CYS A 14 5.30 9.67 6.20
N THR A 15 5.22 10.15 7.44
CA THR A 15 4.32 11.24 7.86
C THR A 15 5.01 12.58 8.15
N ASN A 16 6.35 12.64 8.14
CA ASN A 16 7.08 13.87 8.42
C ASN A 16 8.22 14.08 7.39
N ALA A 17 7.97 14.98 6.43
CA ALA A 17 8.92 15.34 5.38
C ALA A 17 10.29 15.80 5.94
N SER A 18 10.34 16.50 7.08
CA SER A 18 11.58 16.94 7.72
C SER A 18 12.36 15.80 8.40
N VAL A 19 11.74 14.65 8.68
CA VAL A 19 12.41 13.42 9.09
C VAL A 19 12.89 12.64 7.86
N ALA A 20 12.06 12.52 6.83
CA ALA A 20 12.41 11.87 5.57
C ALA A 20 13.61 12.55 4.88
N ALA A 21 13.64 13.88 4.85
CA ALA A 21 14.71 14.69 4.25
C ALA A 21 16.09 14.54 4.93
N LYS A 22 16.15 13.91 6.12
CA LYS A 22 17.44 13.54 6.76
C LYS A 22 18.06 12.26 6.18
N ARG A 23 17.33 11.55 5.32
CA ARG A 23 17.71 10.24 4.76
C ARG A 23 17.60 10.19 3.23
N PHE A 24 16.73 10.99 2.65
CA PHE A 24 16.34 10.93 1.25
C PHE A 24 16.40 12.31 0.61
N ASP A 25 16.65 12.35 -0.70
CA ASP A 25 16.60 13.58 -1.48
C ASP A 25 15.15 14.13 -1.59
N LYS A 26 15.02 15.41 -1.96
CA LYS A 26 13.72 16.10 -2.05
C LYS A 26 12.70 15.39 -2.96
N ARG A 27 13.13 14.77 -4.06
CA ARG A 27 12.25 14.05 -5.00
C ARG A 27 11.76 12.75 -4.37
N THR A 28 12.65 12.00 -3.74
CA THR A 28 12.30 10.79 -3.00
C THR A 28 11.34 11.10 -1.83
N VAL A 29 11.57 12.18 -1.06
CA VAL A 29 10.64 12.61 0.00
C VAL A 29 9.25 12.90 -0.54
N GLY A 30 9.15 13.63 -1.66
CA GLY A 30 7.86 13.90 -2.31
C GLY A 30 7.16 12.61 -2.78
N LEU A 31 7.92 11.65 -3.32
CA LEU A 31 7.37 10.36 -3.74
C LEU A 31 6.93 9.49 -2.54
N ILE A 32 7.64 9.53 -1.40
CA ILE A 32 7.21 8.81 -0.19
C ILE A 32 5.82 9.28 0.24
N GLN A 33 5.60 10.60 0.35
CA GLN A 33 4.30 11.16 0.68
C GLN A 33 3.24 10.77 -0.36
N GLN A 34 3.55 10.94 -1.66
CA GLN A 34 2.65 10.58 -2.75
C GLN A 34 2.21 9.09 -2.67
N ARG A 35 3.12 8.15 -2.39
CA ARG A 35 2.76 6.72 -2.28
C ARG A 35 1.88 6.43 -1.07
N VAL A 36 2.11 7.10 0.05
CA VAL A 36 1.26 6.98 1.25
C VAL A 36 -0.14 7.52 0.96
N ASP A 37 -0.24 8.67 0.30
CA ASP A 37 -1.52 9.28 -0.11
C ASP A 37 -2.27 8.40 -1.12
N GLU A 38 -1.57 7.83 -2.11
CA GLU A 38 -2.13 6.88 -3.09
C GLU A 38 -2.68 5.60 -2.42
N ILE A 39 -1.97 5.04 -1.43
CA ILE A 39 -2.44 3.88 -0.66
C ILE A 39 -3.64 4.25 0.22
N HIS A 40 -3.65 5.45 0.80
CA HIS A 40 -4.81 5.95 1.56
C HIS A 40 -6.05 6.11 0.68
N ALA A 41 -5.90 6.66 -0.53
CA ALA A 41 -7.00 6.94 -1.45
C ALA A 41 -7.54 5.70 -2.19
N ALA A 42 -6.74 4.66 -2.42
CA ALA A 42 -7.18 3.48 -3.15
C ALA A 42 -8.11 2.56 -2.32
N ASP A 43 -9.08 1.92 -2.97
CA ASP A 43 -9.99 0.95 -2.33
C ASP A 43 -9.28 -0.36 -1.97
N SER A 44 -8.32 -0.78 -2.82
CA SER A 44 -7.63 -2.07 -2.69
C SER A 44 -6.21 -2.04 -3.30
N VAL A 45 -5.39 -3.05 -3.00
CA VAL A 45 -4.07 -3.19 -3.65
C VAL A 45 -4.21 -3.67 -5.10
N GLU A 46 -5.27 -4.43 -5.38
CA GLU A 46 -5.66 -4.88 -6.72
C GLU A 46 -5.91 -3.67 -7.63
N MET A 47 -6.57 -2.62 -7.13
CA MET A 47 -6.75 -1.34 -7.83
C MET A 47 -5.40 -0.68 -8.15
N LEU A 48 -4.49 -0.59 -7.16
CA LEU A 48 -3.16 0.01 -7.35
C LEU A 48 -2.36 -0.72 -8.44
N VAL A 49 -2.42 -2.07 -8.47
CA VAL A 49 -1.74 -2.89 -9.48
C VAL A 49 -2.41 -2.76 -10.85
N GLN A 50 -3.74 -2.90 -10.92
CA GLN A 50 -4.51 -2.86 -12.17
C GLN A 50 -4.32 -1.55 -12.93
N PHE A 51 -4.32 -0.41 -12.23
CA PHE A 51 -4.15 0.92 -12.85
C PHE A 51 -2.70 1.42 -12.82
N GLY A 52 -1.74 0.59 -12.38
CA GLY A 52 -0.32 0.92 -12.37
C GLY A 52 0.05 2.11 -11.47
N ILE A 53 -0.76 2.41 -10.46
CA ILE A 53 -0.57 3.55 -9.55
C ILE A 53 0.77 3.40 -8.83
N GLY A 54 1.63 4.41 -8.94
CA GLY A 54 3.01 4.37 -8.45
C GLY A 54 3.85 3.19 -8.96
N ARG A 55 3.45 2.57 -10.08
CA ARG A 55 3.99 1.30 -10.60
C ARG A 55 3.90 0.16 -9.58
N CYS A 56 2.81 0.09 -8.81
CA CYS A 56 2.56 -0.98 -7.85
C CYS A 56 2.65 -2.36 -8.52
N HIS A 57 3.44 -3.27 -7.96
CA HIS A 57 3.58 -4.64 -8.42
C HIS A 57 3.79 -5.61 -7.24
N PRO A 58 3.27 -6.86 -7.33
CA PRO A 58 3.57 -7.89 -6.35
C PRO A 58 5.04 -8.29 -6.43
N LEU A 59 5.63 -8.63 -5.27
CA LEU A 59 6.95 -9.22 -5.18
C LEU A 59 6.88 -10.77 -5.21
N VAL A 60 8.01 -11.39 -5.55
CA VAL A 60 8.13 -12.84 -5.81
C VAL A 60 9.15 -13.50 -4.88
N GLY A 61 9.21 -14.84 -4.89
CA GLY A 61 10.11 -15.62 -4.02
C GLY A 61 9.79 -15.41 -2.54
N ASP A 62 10.83 -15.23 -1.72
CA ASP A 62 10.75 -15.01 -0.27
C ASP A 62 9.96 -13.76 0.15
N ARG A 63 9.59 -12.92 -0.83
CA ARG A 63 8.80 -11.69 -0.64
C ARG A 63 7.36 -11.79 -1.17
N LYS A 64 6.92 -13.00 -1.55
CA LYS A 64 5.54 -13.26 -1.98
C LYS A 64 4.54 -12.78 -0.91
N GLY A 65 3.53 -12.03 -1.34
CA GLY A 65 2.55 -11.38 -0.45
C GLY A 65 2.86 -9.91 -0.15
N GLN A 66 4.08 -9.45 -0.44
CA GLN A 66 4.45 -8.03 -0.40
C GLN A 66 4.27 -7.38 -1.77
N PHE A 67 4.07 -6.07 -1.77
CA PHE A 67 3.91 -5.21 -2.95
C PHE A 67 4.90 -4.06 -2.89
N ALA A 68 5.36 -3.59 -4.06
CA ALA A 68 6.29 -2.48 -4.15
C ALA A 68 5.80 -1.39 -5.11
N MET A 69 5.96 -0.13 -4.71
CA MET A 69 5.77 1.07 -5.54
C MET A 69 7.10 1.79 -5.72
N ASP A 70 7.31 2.37 -6.91
CA ASP A 70 8.56 3.03 -7.27
C ASP A 70 8.68 4.41 -6.60
N LEU A 71 9.86 4.65 -6.01
CA LEU A 71 10.36 5.98 -5.62
C LEU A 71 11.36 6.45 -6.70
N VAL A 72 12.48 7.08 -6.32
CA VAL A 72 13.62 7.27 -7.23
C VAL A 72 14.42 5.98 -7.30
N HIS A 73 14.67 5.45 -8.50
CA HIS A 73 15.43 4.22 -8.70
C HIS A 73 16.80 4.26 -7.98
N PRO A 74 17.21 3.20 -7.25
CA PRO A 74 16.58 1.87 -7.13
C PRO A 74 15.59 1.72 -5.96
N GLN A 75 15.22 2.81 -5.29
CA GLN A 75 14.41 2.78 -4.07
C GLN A 75 12.92 2.51 -4.37
N ARG A 76 12.28 1.81 -3.43
CA ARG A 76 10.86 1.41 -3.49
C ARG A 76 10.23 1.54 -2.11
N LEU A 77 8.98 1.98 -2.06
CA LEU A 77 8.13 1.78 -0.89
C LEU A 77 7.59 0.35 -0.97
N VAL A 78 7.78 -0.45 0.07
CA VAL A 78 7.29 -1.82 0.14
C VAL A 78 6.34 -1.98 1.31
N PHE A 79 5.19 -2.59 1.04
CA PHE A 79 4.13 -2.86 2.00
C PHE A 79 3.56 -4.26 1.81
N GLU A 80 2.75 -4.71 2.75
CA GLU A 80 1.94 -5.92 2.69
C GLU A 80 0.50 -5.57 3.06
N VAL A 81 -0.46 -6.33 2.56
CA VAL A 81 -1.87 -6.13 2.89
C VAL A 81 -2.28 -7.14 3.94
N ILE A 82 -2.54 -6.65 5.15
CA ILE A 82 -3.13 -7.43 6.24
C ILE A 82 -4.64 -7.54 5.95
N ARG A 83 -5.17 -8.77 5.86
CA ARG A 83 -6.56 -9.05 5.44
C ARG A 83 -7.36 -9.72 6.57
N ASP A 84 -7.23 -9.19 7.78
CA ASP A 84 -7.86 -9.79 8.98
C ASP A 84 -9.27 -9.25 9.26
N GLU A 85 -9.71 -8.24 8.50
CA GLU A 85 -11.08 -7.71 8.46
C GLU A 85 -11.48 -7.44 7.00
N ILE A 86 -12.73 -7.58 6.54
CA ILE A 86 -13.96 -8.20 7.09
C ILE A 86 -14.77 -8.75 5.88
N GLN A 87 -15.69 -9.70 6.10
CA GLN A 87 -16.70 -10.11 5.09
C GLN A 87 -18.09 -10.15 5.73
N ILE A 88 -19.12 -9.61 5.08
CA ILE A 88 -20.52 -9.77 5.48
C ILE A 88 -21.38 -9.99 4.24
N ALA A 89 -22.20 -11.04 4.28
CA ALA A 89 -23.27 -11.33 3.35
C ALA A 89 -24.56 -11.55 4.15
N GLU A 90 -25.71 -11.20 3.58
CA GLU A 90 -27.00 -11.60 4.13
C GLU A 90 -27.92 -12.04 2.99
N ILE A 91 -28.12 -13.35 2.90
CA ILE A 91 -29.08 -14.02 2.00
C ILE A 91 -30.36 -14.25 2.80
N GLN A 92 -31.53 -14.05 2.20
CA GLN A 92 -32.81 -14.18 2.93
C GLN A 92 -33.80 -15.21 2.38
N GLU A 93 -33.88 -15.47 1.07
CA GLU A 93 -34.71 -16.56 0.56
C GLU A 93 -33.94 -17.58 -0.28
N ILE A 94 -34.30 -18.84 -0.07
CA ILE A 94 -33.86 -19.99 -0.83
C ILE A 94 -35.12 -20.55 -1.48
N VAL A 95 -35.29 -20.25 -2.75
CA VAL A 95 -36.39 -20.73 -3.60
C VAL A 95 -36.01 -22.06 -4.24
N ASP A 96 -37.00 -22.90 -4.53
CA ASP A 96 -36.76 -24.20 -5.11
C ASP A 96 -36.33 -24.08 -6.60
N TYR A 97 -35.18 -24.66 -6.93
CA TYR A 97 -34.61 -24.73 -8.27
C TYR A 97 -34.58 -26.20 -8.70
N HIS A 98 -35.71 -26.65 -9.27
CA HIS A 98 -35.83 -27.86 -10.08
C HIS A 98 -36.19 -27.48 -11.52
#